data_AF-A0A7C2ME13-F1
#
_entry.id   AF-A0A7C2ME13-F1
#
_cell.length_a   1.000
_cell.length_b   1.000
_cell.length_c   1.000
_cell.angle_alpha   90.00
_cell.angle_beta   90.00
_cell.angle_gamma   90.00
#
_symmetry.space_group_name_H-M   'P 1'
#
loop_
_entity.id
_entity.type
_entity.pdbx_description
1 polymer ?
#
loop_
_entity_poly.entity_id
_entity_poly.type
_entity_poly.pdbx_seq_one_letter_code
_entity_poly.pdbx_strand_id
1 'polypeptide(L)'
;ARGLEPYIATGREPHHQSWKERFAEQPAPPPDDASLIVKMAYKLQTEVGKAISRLRTCPVEPIIGIIKETLGFRQFSLRDLVAVAGEWCLVCLAYNLKRWHVLLAG
;
A
#
# COMPACT_ATOMS: atom_id res chain seq x y z
N ALA A 1 -15.26 16.63 -8.67
CA ALA A 1 -14.53 15.37 -8.39
C ALA A 1 -13.12 15.48 -8.96
N ARG A 2 -12.07 15.08 -8.24
CA ARG A 2 -10.65 15.34 -8.60
C ARG A 2 -10.09 14.51 -9.79
N GLY A 3 -10.93 13.93 -10.65
CA GLY A 3 -10.47 13.07 -11.76
C GLY A 3 -9.67 11.84 -11.33
N LEU A 4 -9.70 11.49 -10.05
CA LEU A 4 -8.98 10.34 -9.51
C LEU A 4 -9.74 9.08 -9.89
N GLU A 5 -9.10 8.20 -10.64
CA GLU A 5 -9.65 6.90 -10.98
C GLU A 5 -9.33 5.90 -9.86
N PRO A 6 -10.34 5.46 -9.09
CA PRO A 6 -10.07 4.62 -7.93
C PRO A 6 -9.75 3.17 -8.35
N TYR A 7 -8.87 2.53 -7.56
CA TYR A 7 -8.57 1.10 -7.59
C TYR A 7 -8.96 0.50 -6.24
N ILE A 8 -10.19 0.00 -6.13
CA ILE A 8 -10.80 -0.43 -4.86
C ILE A 8 -10.99 -1.93 -4.90
N ALA A 9 -10.40 -2.64 -3.94
CA ALA A 9 -10.62 -4.08 -3.75
C ALA A 9 -12.12 -4.38 -3.59
N THR A 10 -12.65 -5.25 -4.45
CA THR A 10 -14.06 -5.65 -4.44
C THR A 10 -14.35 -6.79 -3.46
N GLY A 11 -13.31 -7.38 -2.85
CA GLY A 11 -13.40 -8.47 -1.89
C GLY A 11 -12.04 -8.82 -1.29
N ARG A 12 -11.98 -9.90 -0.51
CA ARG A 12 -10.73 -10.50 -0.02
C ARG A 12 -10.24 -11.54 -1.03
N GLU A 13 -9.00 -11.38 -1.48
CA GLU A 13 -8.32 -12.43 -2.22
C GLU A 13 -7.66 -13.43 -1.25
N PRO A 14 -7.65 -14.73 -1.58
CA PRO A 14 -6.96 -15.71 -0.77
C PRO A 14 -5.45 -15.41 -0.73
N HIS A 15 -4.86 -15.58 0.45
CA HIS A 15 -3.41 -15.56 0.60
C HIS A 15 -2.83 -16.81 -0.09
N HIS A 16 -1.76 -16.63 -0.87
CA HIS A 16 -1.02 -17.68 -1.62
C HIS A 16 -1.66 -18.13 -2.96
N GLN A 17 -1.84 -17.19 -3.89
CA GLN A 17 -2.15 -17.52 -5.29
C GLN A 17 -1.13 -18.49 -5.87
N SER A 18 -1.61 -19.46 -6.64
CA SER A 18 -0.74 -20.44 -7.29
C SER A 18 0.16 -19.75 -8.33
N TRP A 19 1.32 -20.36 -8.65
CA TRP A 19 2.20 -19.81 -9.69
C TRP A 19 1.48 -19.71 -11.04
N LYS A 20 0.58 -20.66 -11.33
CA LYS A 20 -0.24 -20.65 -12.55
C LYS A 20 -1.17 -19.44 -12.60
N GLU A 21 -1.82 -19.09 -11.49
CA GLU A 21 -2.67 -17.89 -11.39
C GLU A 21 -1.87 -16.60 -11.53
N ARG A 22 -0.65 -16.56 -10.97
CA ARG A 22 0.23 -15.39 -11.06
C ARG A 22 0.69 -15.08 -12.48
N PHE A 23 0.95 -16.12 -13.26
CA PHE A 23 1.43 -16.02 -14.65
C PHE A 23 0.31 -16.24 -15.68
N ALA A 24 -0.95 -16.33 -15.25
CA ALA A 24 -2.08 -16.40 -16.16
C ALA A 24 -2.18 -15.12 -17.00
N GLU A 25 -2.58 -15.29 -18.26
CA GLU A 25 -2.84 -14.18 -19.16
C GLU A 25 -3.96 -13.26 -18.63
N GLN A 26 -3.94 -12.01 -19.06
CA GLN A 26 -4.95 -11.03 -18.65
C GLN A 26 -6.34 -11.49 -19.12
N PRO A 27 -7.38 -11.41 -18.27
CA PRO A 27 -8.72 -11.77 -18.68
C PRO A 27 -9.22 -10.90 -19.84
N ALA A 28 -10.21 -11.40 -20.58
CA ALA A 28 -10.92 -10.59 -21.56
C ALA A 28 -11.70 -9.45 -20.86
N PRO A 29 -11.80 -8.26 -21.48
CA PRO A 29 -12.57 -7.16 -20.93
C PRO A 29 -14.06 -7.55 -20.77
N PRO A 30 -14.69 -7.17 -19.65
CA PRO A 30 -16.10 -7.44 -19.44
C PRO A 30 -16.98 -6.60 -20.40
N PRO A 31 -18.20 -7.05 -20.70
CA PRO A 31 -19.17 -6.30 -21.49
C PRO A 31 -19.47 -4.89 -20.94
N ASP A 32 -19.90 -3.98 -21.82
CA ASP A 32 -20.22 -2.59 -21.45
C ASP A 32 -21.41 -2.48 -20.49
N ASP A 33 -22.32 -3.45 -20.50
CA ASP A 33 -23.47 -3.56 -19.59
C ASP A 33 -23.13 -4.27 -18.27
N ALA A 34 -21.89 -4.74 -18.08
CA ALA A 34 -21.47 -5.39 -16.84
C ALA A 34 -21.55 -4.43 -15.63
N SER A 35 -21.85 -5.02 -14.46
CA SER A 35 -21.88 -4.29 -13.19
C SER A 35 -20.56 -3.58 -12.90
N LEU A 36 -20.64 -2.43 -12.22
CA LEU A 36 -19.47 -1.66 -11.77
C LEU A 36 -18.50 -2.50 -10.94
N ILE A 37 -19.00 -3.47 -10.17
CA ILE A 37 -18.18 -4.39 -9.38
C ILE A 37 -17.34 -5.29 -10.30
N VAL A 38 -17.92 -5.79 -11.39
CA VAL A 38 -17.24 -6.64 -12.37
C VAL A 38 -16.18 -5.84 -13.12
N LYS A 39 -16.50 -4.61 -13.52
CA LYS A 39 -15.54 -3.69 -14.16
C LYS A 39 -14.37 -3.35 -13.24
N MET A 40 -14.62 -3.12 -11.94
CA MET A 40 -13.57 -2.87 -10.95
C MET A 40 -12.71 -4.12 -10.68
N ALA A 41 -13.33 -5.30 -10.58
CA ALA A 41 -12.61 -6.56 -10.44
C ALA A 41 -11.68 -6.82 -11.64
N TYR A 42 -12.18 -6.61 -12.85
CA TYR A 42 -11.37 -6.67 -14.07
C TYR A 42 -10.20 -5.68 -14.02
N LYS A 43 -10.48 -4.41 -13.67
CA LYS A 43 -9.48 -3.35 -13.57
C LYS A 43 -8.34 -3.70 -12.62
N LEU A 44 -8.63 -4.35 -11.49
CA LEU A 44 -7.63 -4.83 -10.54
C LEU A 44 -6.78 -5.99 -11.07
N GLN A 45 -7.34 -6.83 -11.94
CA GLN A 45 -6.64 -7.97 -12.56
C GLN A 45 -5.73 -7.59 -13.73
N THR A 46 -5.87 -6.37 -14.27
CA THR A 46 -4.93 -5.86 -15.29
C THR A 46 -3.52 -5.71 -14.74
N GLU A 47 -2.50 -5.71 -15.60
CA GLU A 47 -1.12 -5.51 -15.18
C GLU A 47 -0.91 -4.18 -14.42
N VAL A 48 -1.60 -3.12 -14.84
CA VAL A 48 -1.60 -1.82 -14.13
C VAL A 48 -2.27 -1.95 -12.75
N GLY A 49 -3.43 -2.61 -12.68
CA GLY A 49 -4.15 -2.83 -11.43
C GLY A 49 -3.33 -3.66 -10.43
N LYS A 50 -2.68 -4.72 -10.90
CA LYS A 50 -1.76 -5.54 -10.11
C LYS A 50 -0.56 -4.74 -9.63
N ALA A 51 0.05 -3.90 -10.48
CA ALA A 51 1.17 -3.04 -10.08
C ALA A 51 0.80 -2.07 -8.95
N ILE A 52 -0.34 -1.39 -9.09
CA ILE A 52 -0.88 -0.48 -8.05
C ILE A 52 -1.21 -1.25 -6.77
N SER A 53 -1.83 -2.42 -6.89
CA SER A 53 -2.15 -3.29 -5.75
C SER A 53 -0.88 -3.70 -5.00
N ARG A 54 0.19 -4.12 -5.71
CA ARG A 54 1.49 -4.49 -5.13
C ARG A 54 2.14 -3.35 -4.35
N LEU A 55 2.08 -2.11 -4.87
CA LEU A 55 2.59 -0.94 -4.16
C LEU A 55 1.86 -0.73 -2.82
N ARG A 56 0.55 -1.02 -2.79
CA ARG A 56 -0.28 -0.96 -1.58
C ARG A 56 -0.04 -2.14 -0.62
N THR A 57 0.42 -3.29 -1.13
CA THR A 57 0.73 -4.45 -0.31
C THR A 57 1.99 -4.27 0.55
N CYS A 58 2.77 -3.19 0.38
CA CYS A 58 3.84 -2.88 1.33
C CYS A 58 3.22 -2.73 2.73
N PRO A 59 3.46 -3.68 3.66
CA PRO A 59 2.75 -3.68 4.91
C PRO A 59 3.28 -2.50 5.73
N VAL A 60 2.39 -1.55 6.02
CA VAL A 60 2.68 -0.43 6.92
C VAL A 60 2.91 -0.93 8.35
N GLU A 61 2.42 -2.13 8.66
CA GLU A 61 2.52 -2.80 9.96
C GLU A 61 3.99 -3.00 10.41
N PRO A 62 4.90 -3.62 9.63
CA PRO A 62 6.33 -3.65 9.96
C PRO A 62 6.97 -2.27 10.15
N ILE A 63 6.61 -1.29 9.34
CA ILE A 63 7.16 0.07 9.47
C ILE A 63 6.75 0.67 10.81
N ILE A 64 5.46 0.58 11.15
CA ILE A 64 4.91 1.03 12.43
C ILE A 64 5.53 0.24 13.59
N GLY A 65 5.75 -1.07 13.43
CA GLY A 65 6.42 -1.92 14.42
C GLY A 65 7.85 -1.46 14.69
N ILE A 66 8.64 -1.18 13.64
CA ILE A 66 10.01 -0.65 13.78
C ILE A 66 9.99 0.73 14.46
N ILE A 67 9.06 1.60 14.08
CA ILE A 67 8.92 2.93 14.72
C ILE A 67 8.66 2.78 16.23
N LYS A 68 7.81 1.84 16.63
CA LYS A 68 7.46 1.62 18.03
C LYS A 68 8.54 0.92 18.84
N GLU A 69 9.05 -0.20 18.33
CA GLU A 69 9.98 -1.08 19.06
C GLU A 69 11.44 -0.67 18.89
N THR A 70 11.81 -0.22 17.69
CA THR A 70 13.21 0.07 17.36
C THR A 70 13.55 1.55 17.52
N LEU A 71 12.65 2.46 17.14
CA LEU A 71 12.83 3.90 17.37
C LEU A 71 12.26 4.37 18.72
N GLY A 72 11.48 3.54 19.40
CA GLY A 72 10.92 3.84 20.72
C GLY A 72 9.76 4.85 20.72
N PHE A 73 9.23 5.21 19.55
CA PHE A 73 8.16 6.21 19.46
C PHE A 73 6.80 5.60 19.81
N ARG A 74 6.32 5.84 21.03
CA ARG A 74 5.06 5.28 21.57
C ARG A 74 3.93 6.28 21.70
N GLN A 75 4.25 7.56 21.84
CA GLN A 75 3.28 8.61 22.10
C GLN A 75 3.73 9.93 21.46
N PHE A 76 2.76 10.73 21.04
CA PHE A 76 2.99 12.12 20.62
C PHE A 76 3.18 13.00 21.86
N SER A 77 4.11 13.95 21.80
CA SER A 77 4.32 14.90 22.90
C SER A 77 3.50 16.18 22.70
N LEU A 78 3.17 16.50 21.45
CA LEU A 78 2.37 17.67 21.08
C LEU A 78 0.87 17.29 20.94
N ARG A 79 -0.01 18.29 21.07
CA ARG A 79 -1.48 18.10 21.10
C ARG A 79 -2.24 18.89 20.03
N ASP A 80 -1.54 19.54 19.11
CA ASP A 80 -2.11 20.22 17.96
C ASP A 80 -1.87 19.42 16.67
N LEU A 81 -2.80 19.46 15.70
CA LEU A 81 -2.69 18.66 14.47
C LEU A 81 -1.44 19.02 13.66
N VAL A 82 -1.11 20.30 13.53
CA VAL A 82 0.07 20.77 12.78
C VAL A 82 1.33 20.34 13.52
N ALA A 83 1.33 20.48 14.84
CA ALA A 83 2.44 20.09 15.70
C ALA A 83 2.69 18.56 15.65
N VAL A 84 1.64 17.75 15.78
CA VAL A 84 1.67 16.27 15.68
C VAL A 84 2.12 15.83 14.28
N ALA A 85 1.69 16.50 13.22
CA ALA A 85 2.17 16.23 11.87
C ALA A 85 3.68 16.48 11.75
N GLY A 86 4.20 17.54 12.39
CA GLY A 86 5.63 17.81 12.50
C GLY A 86 6.38 16.70 13.25
N GLU A 87 5.90 16.27 14.42
CA GLU A 87 6.49 15.15 15.17
C GLU A 87 6.53 13.87 14.32
N TRP A 88 5.43 13.56 13.64
CA TRP A 88 5.34 12.38 12.78
C TRP A 88 6.32 12.47 11.60
N CYS A 89 6.49 13.64 11.00
CA CYS A 89 7.48 13.87 9.95
C CYS A 89 8.91 13.58 10.42
N LEU A 90 9.27 14.04 11.63
CA LEU A 90 10.57 13.76 12.24
C LEU A 90 10.79 12.27 12.50
N VAL A 91 9.77 11.57 13.01
CA VAL A 91 9.83 10.11 13.22
C VAL A 91 10.04 9.37 11.90
N CYS A 92 9.29 9.74 10.86
CA CYS A 92 9.46 9.16 9.52
C CYS A 92 10.85 9.46 8.94
N LEU A 93 11.39 10.66 9.15
CA LEU A 93 12.74 11.03 8.73
C LEU A 93 13.78 10.16 9.43
N ALA A 94 13.68 9.99 10.76
CA ALA A 94 14.58 9.14 11.53
C ALA A 94 14.52 7.67 11.06
N TYR A 95 13.32 7.14 10.81
CA TYR A 95 13.14 5.81 10.23
C TYR A 95 13.85 5.67 8.88
N ASN A 96 13.64 6.63 7.97
CA ASN A 96 14.27 6.61 6.66
C ASN A 96 15.80 6.70 6.80
N LEU A 97 16.35 7.64 7.56
CA LEU A 97 17.81 7.76 7.75
C LEU A 97 18.43 6.45 8.24
N LYS A 98 17.82 5.79 9.22
CA LYS A 98 18.28 4.48 9.69
C LYS A 98 18.27 3.42 8.60
N ARG A 99 17.20 3.38 7.79
CA ARG A 99 17.08 2.43 6.68
C ARG A 99 18.11 2.69 5.58
N TRP A 100 18.31 3.95 5.21
CA TRP A 100 19.28 4.35 4.19
C TRP A 100 20.71 4.03 4.63
N HIS A 101 21.05 4.27 5.89
CA HIS A 101 22.36 3.90 6.44
C HIS A 101 22.65 2.40 6.28
N VAL A 102 21.69 1.53 6.65
CA VAL A 102 21.85 0.08 6.48
C VAL A 102 22.00 -0.33 5.02
N LEU A 103 21.28 0.33 4.10
CA LEU A 103 21.33 0.02 2.67
C LEU A 103 22.59 0.56 1.96
N LEU A 104 23.18 1.66 2.45
CA LEU A 104 24.34 2.31 1.84
C LEU A 104 25.68 1.88 2.48
N ALA A 105 25.67 1.47 3.74
CA ALA A 105 26.85 1.01 4.46
C ALA A 105 27.05 -0.52 4.41
N GLY A 106 26.20 -1.21 3.64
CA GLY A 106 26.30 -2.64 3.35
C GLY A 106 27.26 -2.94 2.21
#